data_AF-A0A6B2CUB3-F1
#
_entry.id   AF-A0A6B2CUB3-F1
#
_cell.length_a   1.000
_cell.length_b   1.000
_cell.length_c   1.000
_cell.angle_alpha   90.00
_cell.angle_beta   90.00
_cell.angle_gamma   90.00
#
_symmetry.space_group_name_H-M   'P 1'
#
loop_
_entity.id
_entity.type
_entity.pdbx_description
1 polymer ?
#
loop_
_entity_poly.entity_id
_entity_poly.type
_entity_poly.pdbx_seq_one_letter_code
_entity_poly.pdbx_strand_id
1 'polypeptide(L)'
;MADSKKSSVLEFLKFAMALEVAFGVVGLFWALALSAAVVYFFTYVLGPIGGAVFAALSAAYIAAGYSTVFFAYRAIKRPELVRPSTAILWSRAALVAAVMSAALADFLYGVSSALLALALYLYAKELARSSA
;
A
#
# COMPACT_ATOMS: atom_id res chain seq x y z
N MET A 1 29.33 2.99 -10.98
CA MET A 1 28.69 2.59 -9.70
C MET A 1 27.26 3.11 -9.53
N ALA A 2 26.92 4.32 -10.01
CA ALA A 2 25.55 4.85 -9.92
C ALA A 2 24.50 4.04 -10.69
N ASP A 3 24.83 3.52 -11.88
CA ASP A 3 23.89 2.73 -12.71
C ASP A 3 23.53 1.37 -12.08
N SER A 4 24.49 0.72 -11.41
CA SER A 4 24.23 -0.54 -10.70
C SER A 4 23.26 -0.35 -9.53
N LYS A 5 23.40 0.75 -8.78
CA LYS A 5 22.52 1.06 -7.63
C LYS A 5 21.08 1.35 -8.07
N LYS A 6 20.93 2.04 -9.20
CA LYS A 6 19.63 2.35 -9.81
C LYS A 6 18.89 1.10 -10.29
N SER A 7 19.63 0.10 -10.79
CA SER A 7 19.06 -1.22 -11.10
C SER A 7 18.59 -1.92 -9.82
N SER A 8 19.40 -1.93 -8.75
CA SER A 8 19.07 -2.64 -7.51
C SER A 8 17.83 -2.10 -6.79
N VAL A 9 17.65 -0.78 -6.73
CA VAL A 9 16.46 -0.19 -6.09
C VAL A 9 15.20 -0.49 -6.90
N LEU A 10 15.29 -0.49 -8.22
CA LEU A 10 14.17 -0.78 -9.11
C LEU A 10 13.80 -2.27 -9.08
N GLU A 11 14.78 -3.17 -8.94
CA GLU A 11 14.56 -4.60 -8.67
C GLU A 11 13.89 -4.82 -7.31
N PHE A 12 14.36 -4.13 -6.26
CA PHE A 12 13.73 -4.19 -4.95
C PHE A 12 12.28 -3.68 -4.97
N LEU A 13 12.00 -2.61 -5.71
CA LEU A 13 10.64 -2.10 -5.89
C LEU A 13 9.73 -3.09 -6.62
N LYS A 14 10.23 -3.78 -7.67
CA LYS A 14 9.50 -4.85 -8.35
C LYS A 14 9.18 -6.01 -7.40
N PHE A 15 10.18 -6.43 -6.61
CA PHE A 15 10.00 -7.50 -5.63
C PHE A 15 8.97 -7.12 -4.56
N ALA A 16 9.09 -5.93 -3.97
CA ALA A 16 8.14 -5.44 -2.97
C ALA A 16 6.73 -5.31 -3.53
N MET A 17 6.58 -4.81 -4.77
CA MET A 17 5.28 -4.75 -5.45
C MET A 17 4.68 -6.14 -5.67
N ALA A 18 5.48 -7.12 -6.10
CA ALA A 18 4.99 -8.49 -6.30
C ALA A 18 4.55 -9.14 -4.99
N LEU A 19 5.29 -8.91 -3.91
CA LEU A 19 4.95 -9.39 -2.57
C LEU A 19 3.66 -8.75 -2.06
N GLU A 20 3.50 -7.44 -2.25
CA GLU A 20 2.29 -6.70 -1.89
C GLU A 20 1.06 -7.21 -2.63
N VAL A 21 1.18 -7.55 -3.92
CA VAL A 21 0.08 -8.16 -4.68
C VAL A 21 -0.26 -9.55 -4.14
N ALA A 22 0.75 -10.38 -3.88
CA ALA A 22 0.55 -11.75 -3.42
C ALA A 22 -0.13 -11.79 -2.04
N PHE A 23 0.38 -11.03 -1.07
CA PHE A 23 -0.21 -10.99 0.28
C PHE A 23 -1.42 -10.08 0.36
N GLY A 24 -1.52 -9.05 -0.47
CA GLY A 24 -2.70 -8.19 -0.55
C GLY A 24 -3.95 -8.92 -1.03
N VAL A 25 -3.84 -9.92 -1.91
CA VAL A 25 -4.99 -10.76 -2.29
C VAL A 25 -5.46 -11.61 -1.10
N VAL A 26 -4.54 -12.21 -0.35
CA VAL A 26 -4.87 -13.02 0.84
C VAL A 26 -5.47 -12.14 1.94
N GLY A 27 -4.83 -11.00 2.22
CA GLY A 27 -5.29 -10.01 3.20
C GLY A 27 -6.63 -9.38 2.81
N LEU A 28 -6.94 -9.23 1.51
CA LEU A 28 -8.23 -8.71 1.06
C LEU A 28 -9.38 -9.61 1.48
N PHE A 29 -9.25 -10.93 1.35
CA PHE A 29 -10.31 -11.84 1.80
C PHE A 29 -10.54 -11.73 3.32
N TRP A 30 -9.47 -11.61 4.10
CA TRP A 30 -9.55 -11.39 5.54
C TRP A 30 -10.19 -10.04 5.88
N ALA A 31 -9.75 -8.96 5.24
CA ALA A 31 -10.27 -7.61 5.44
C ALA A 31 -11.74 -7.49 5.05
N LEU A 32 -12.18 -8.14 3.97
CA LEU A 32 -13.59 -8.18 3.56
C LEU A 32 -14.44 -8.96 4.56
N ALA A 33 -13.96 -10.10 5.05
CA ALA A 33 -14.68 -10.89 6.05
C ALA A 33 -14.85 -10.13 7.37
N LEU A 34 -13.77 -9.52 7.86
CA LEU A 34 -13.79 -8.72 9.08
C LEU A 34 -14.65 -7.45 8.91
N SER A 35 -14.51 -6.77 7.77
CA SER A 35 -15.34 -5.61 7.44
C SER A 35 -16.83 -5.98 7.40
N ALA A 36 -17.21 -7.07 6.75
CA ALA A 36 -18.60 -7.52 6.70
C ALA A 36 -19.16 -7.84 8.10
N ALA A 37 -18.38 -8.50 8.96
CA ALA A 37 -18.78 -8.78 10.34
C ALA A 37 -19.00 -7.49 11.15
N VAL A 38 -18.11 -6.51 11.00
CA VAL A 38 -18.23 -5.21 11.68
C VAL A 38 -19.39 -4.39 11.11
N VAL A 39 -19.59 -4.36 9.80
CA VAL A 39 -20.76 -3.72 9.16
C VAL A 39 -22.06 -4.30 9.71
N TYR A 40 -22.15 -5.62 9.83
CA TYR A 40 -23.32 -6.29 10.41
C TYR A 40 -23.55 -5.84 11.86
N PHE A 41 -22.50 -5.83 12.69
CA PHE A 41 -22.58 -5.37 14.07
C PHE A 41 -23.03 -3.90 14.17
N PHE A 42 -22.44 -3.00 13.39
CA PHE A 42 -22.81 -1.58 13.39
C PHE A 42 -24.23 -1.35 12.85
N THR A 43 -24.65 -2.14 11.85
CA THR A 43 -26.03 -2.12 11.36
C THR A 43 -27.01 -2.53 12.44
N TYR A 44 -26.66 -3.54 13.24
CA TYR A 44 -27.48 -4.02 14.34
C TYR A 44 -27.57 -2.99 15.49
N VAL A 45 -26.47 -2.35 15.86
CA VAL A 45 -26.41 -1.43 17.03
C VAL A 45 -26.85 -0.01 16.69
N LEU A 46 -26.42 0.54 15.55
CA LEU A 46 -26.64 1.94 15.16
C LEU A 46 -27.66 2.09 14.00
N GLY A 47 -28.25 0.98 13.56
CA GLY A 47 -29.16 0.95 12.41
C GLY A 47 -28.43 0.99 11.05
N PRO A 48 -29.19 0.97 9.94
CA PRO A 48 -28.66 0.84 8.59
C PRO A 48 -27.64 1.92 8.18
N ILE A 49 -27.78 3.15 8.70
CA ILE A 49 -26.87 4.25 8.40
C ILE A 49 -25.48 3.99 9.00
N GLY A 50 -25.41 3.48 10.23
CA GLY A 50 -24.13 3.18 10.89
C GLY A 50 -23.33 2.11 10.15
N GLY A 51 -24.02 1.05 9.71
CA GLY A 51 -23.43 0.01 8.85
C GLY A 51 -22.92 0.55 7.51
N ALA A 52 -23.72 1.39 6.84
CA ALA A 52 -23.37 1.97 5.54
C ALA A 52 -22.13 2.89 5.63
N VAL A 53 -22.02 3.72 6.68
CA VAL A 53 -20.84 4.58 6.90
C VAL A 53 -19.58 3.73 7.08
N PHE A 54 -19.65 2.67 7.89
CA PHE A 54 -18.50 1.80 8.12
C PHE A 54 -18.09 1.02 6.84
N ALA A 55 -19.07 0.57 6.06
CA ALA A 55 -18.83 -0.07 4.77
C ALA A 55 -18.11 0.87 3.79
N ALA A 56 -18.55 2.14 3.71
CA ALA A 56 -17.91 3.15 2.87
C ALA A 56 -16.46 3.43 3.30
N LEU A 57 -16.20 3.56 4.60
CA LEU A 57 -14.84 3.74 5.14
C LEU A 57 -13.94 2.54 4.86
N SER A 58 -14.48 1.33 5.02
CA SER A 58 -13.75 0.09 4.72
C SER A 58 -13.39 -0.02 3.24
N ALA A 59 -14.34 0.29 2.34
CA ALA A 59 -14.10 0.31 0.90
C ALA A 59 -13.04 1.35 0.51
N ALA A 60 -13.08 2.54 1.12
CA ALA A 60 -12.07 3.57 0.89
C ALA A 60 -10.67 3.13 1.34
N TYR A 61 -10.56 2.47 2.51
CA TYR A 61 -9.29 1.92 2.99
C TYR A 61 -8.72 0.85 2.05
N ILE A 62 -9.57 -0.11 1.63
CA ILE A 62 -9.17 -1.17 0.69
C ILE A 62 -8.70 -0.56 -0.64
N ALA A 63 -9.47 0.37 -1.20
CA ALA A 63 -9.12 1.05 -2.45
C ALA A 63 -7.80 1.84 -2.34
N ALA A 64 -7.57 2.51 -1.21
CA ALA A 64 -6.33 3.23 -0.94
C ALA A 64 -5.13 2.27 -0.86
N GLY A 65 -5.27 1.10 -0.23
CA GLY A 65 -4.24 0.06 -0.20
C GLY A 65 -3.77 -0.34 -1.61
N TYR A 66 -4.70 -0.72 -2.48
CA TYR A 66 -4.37 -1.11 -3.87
C TYR A 66 -3.79 0.02 -4.74
N SER A 67 -4.12 1.28 -4.43
CA SER A 67 -3.57 2.41 -5.18
C SER A 67 -2.06 2.59 -5.00
N THR A 68 -1.49 2.12 -3.87
CA THR A 68 -0.03 2.10 -3.67
C THR A 68 0.68 1.16 -4.65
N VAL A 69 0.08 0.00 -4.93
CA VAL A 69 0.58 -0.99 -5.90
C VAL A 69 0.52 -0.43 -7.32
N PHE A 70 -0.58 0.24 -7.67
CA PHE A 70 -0.72 0.85 -8.99
C PHE A 70 0.31 1.97 -9.20
N PHE A 71 0.60 2.74 -8.15
CA PHE A 71 1.68 3.72 -8.20
C PHE A 71 3.05 3.07 -8.37
N ALA A 72 3.36 2.01 -7.62
CA ALA A 72 4.60 1.26 -7.77
C ALA A 72 4.77 0.71 -9.20
N TYR A 73 3.69 0.16 -9.78
CA TYR A 73 3.67 -0.26 -11.18
C TYR A 73 3.96 0.90 -12.14
N ARG A 74 3.33 2.06 -11.94
CA ARG A 74 3.59 3.26 -12.74
C ARG A 74 5.04 3.73 -12.62
N ALA A 75 5.63 3.70 -11.42
CA ALA A 75 7.02 4.06 -11.18
C ALA A 75 8.00 3.11 -11.90
N ILE A 76 7.67 1.83 -11.98
CA ILE A 76 8.49 0.83 -12.71
C ILE A 76 8.37 1.01 -14.23
N LYS A 77 7.16 1.26 -14.75
CA LYS A 77 6.91 1.31 -16.20
C LYS A 77 7.20 2.66 -16.85
N ARG A 78 6.97 3.76 -16.13
CA ARG A 78 7.11 5.14 -16.61
C ARG A 78 7.79 6.01 -15.55
N PRO A 79 9.06 5.72 -15.20
CA PRO A 79 9.79 6.44 -14.16
C PRO A 79 9.89 7.95 -14.43
N GLU A 80 9.92 8.36 -15.70
CA GLU A 80 9.99 9.77 -16.14
C GLU A 80 8.78 10.62 -15.73
N LEU A 81 7.65 9.99 -15.42
CA LEU A 81 6.43 10.68 -14.99
C LEU A 81 6.33 10.80 -13.46
N VAL A 82 7.28 10.23 -12.71
CA VAL A 82 7.21 10.15 -11.25
C VAL A 82 8.10 11.19 -10.61
N ARG A 83 7.48 12.10 -9.83
CA ARG A 83 8.21 13.07 -9.02
C ARG A 83 8.64 12.45 -7.68
N PRO A 84 9.81 12.84 -7.13
CA PRO A 84 10.24 12.38 -5.82
C PRO A 84 9.21 12.63 -4.71
N SER A 85 8.54 13.79 -4.72
CA SER A 85 7.51 14.15 -3.71
C SER A 85 6.32 13.20 -3.74
N THR A 86 5.89 12.78 -4.94
CA THR A 86 4.79 11.81 -5.11
C THR A 86 5.21 10.44 -4.60
N ALA A 87 6.44 9.99 -4.88
CA ALA A 87 6.94 8.73 -4.36
C ALA A 87 7.03 8.70 -2.82
N ILE A 88 7.41 9.82 -2.18
CA ILE A 88 7.38 9.96 -0.72
C ILE A 88 5.95 9.89 -0.16
N LEU A 89 4.99 10.53 -0.82
CA LEU A 89 3.58 10.47 -0.41
C LEU A 89 3.06 9.03 -0.39
N TRP A 90 3.34 8.26 -1.44
CA TRP A 90 2.93 6.86 -1.55
C TRP A 90 3.70 5.93 -0.60
N SER A 91 4.97 6.23 -0.32
CA SER A 91 5.74 5.55 0.72
C SER A 91 5.08 5.72 2.10
N ARG A 92 4.60 6.93 2.45
CA ARG A 92 3.85 7.16 3.69
C ARG A 92 2.51 6.44 3.71
N ALA A 93 1.79 6.42 2.59
CA ALA A 93 0.53 5.68 2.48
C ALA A 93 0.74 4.17 2.72
N ALA A 94 1.78 3.58 2.12
CA ALA A 94 2.16 2.19 2.34
C ALA A 94 2.59 1.93 3.81
N LEU A 95 3.25 2.89 4.45
CA LEU A 95 3.60 2.79 5.88
C LEU A 95 2.34 2.76 6.77
N VAL A 96 1.33 3.59 6.46
CA VAL A 96 0.05 3.56 7.17
C VAL A 96 -0.64 2.22 6.99
N ALA A 97 -0.66 1.67 5.77
CA ALA A 97 -1.19 0.34 5.51
C ALA A 97 -0.44 -0.74 6.32
N ALA A 98 0.89 -0.65 6.44
CA ALA A 98 1.69 -1.57 7.24
C ALA A 98 1.31 -1.55 8.72
N VAL A 99 1.19 -0.34 9.31
CA VAL A 99 0.83 -0.15 10.72
C VAL A 99 -0.58 -0.65 11.01
N MET A 100 -1.54 -0.31 10.13
CA MET A 100 -2.93 -0.75 10.28
C MET A 100 -3.06 -2.28 10.16
N SER A 101 -2.31 -2.89 9.25
CA SER A 101 -2.34 -4.35 9.06
C SER A 101 -1.71 -5.08 10.24
N ALA A 102 -0.62 -4.55 10.79
CA ALA A 102 -0.04 -5.06 12.04
C ALA A 102 -1.03 -4.98 13.22
N ALA A 103 -1.78 -3.87 13.33
CA ALA A 103 -2.81 -3.71 14.37
C ALA A 103 -3.98 -4.71 14.21
N LEU A 104 -4.29 -5.11 12.98
CA LEU A 104 -5.35 -6.08 12.65
C LEU A 104 -4.85 -7.53 12.60
N ALA A 105 -3.63 -7.79 13.09
CA ALA A 105 -2.96 -9.10 13.07
C ALA A 105 -2.76 -9.70 11.66
N ASP A 106 -2.81 -8.88 10.60
CA ASP A 106 -2.43 -9.28 9.24
C ASP A 106 -0.93 -9.01 9.04
N PHE A 107 -0.12 -9.91 9.60
CA PHE A 107 1.32 -9.74 9.65
C PHE A 107 1.97 -9.81 8.26
N LEU A 108 1.49 -10.71 7.38
CA LEU A 108 2.07 -10.89 6.05
C LEU A 108 1.86 -9.65 5.19
N TYR A 109 0.64 -9.10 5.17
CA TYR A 109 0.37 -7.87 4.45
C TYR A 109 1.05 -6.67 5.11
N GLY A 110 1.13 -6.63 6.45
CA GLY A 110 1.88 -5.59 7.17
C GLY A 110 3.37 -5.55 6.78
N VAL A 111 4.01 -6.71 6.69
CA VAL A 111 5.42 -6.81 6.30
C VAL A 111 5.63 -6.44 4.82
N SER A 112 4.75 -6.88 3.91
CA SER A 112 4.88 -6.48 2.50
C SER A 112 4.67 -4.99 2.30
N SER A 113 3.71 -4.38 3.01
CA SER A 113 3.45 -2.94 2.90
C SER A 113 4.62 -2.14 3.47
N ALA A 114 5.28 -2.62 4.52
CA ALA A 114 6.49 -2.00 5.06
C ALA A 114 7.66 -2.08 4.06
N LEU A 115 7.84 -3.21 3.39
CA LEU A 115 8.84 -3.38 2.34
C LEU A 115 8.55 -2.48 1.14
N LEU A 116 7.28 -2.34 0.74
CA LEU A 116 6.86 -1.42 -0.32
C LEU A 116 7.12 0.04 0.06
N ALA A 117 6.79 0.43 1.30
CA ALA A 117 7.06 1.77 1.81
C ALA A 117 8.56 2.10 1.77
N LEU A 118 9.40 1.15 2.18
CA LEU A 118 10.85 1.28 2.12
C LEU A 118 11.36 1.38 0.68
N ALA A 119 10.85 0.52 -0.22
CA ALA A 119 11.24 0.53 -1.62
C ALA A 119 10.90 1.86 -2.30
N LEU A 120 9.69 2.38 -2.09
CA LEU A 120 9.24 3.66 -2.61
C LEU A 120 10.07 4.83 -2.05
N TYR A 121 10.45 4.76 -0.77
CA TYR A 121 11.30 5.78 -0.15
C TYR A 121 12.71 5.79 -0.75
N LEU A 122 13.33 4.62 -0.90
CA LEU A 122 14.65 4.49 -1.51
C LEU A 122 14.63 4.96 -2.96
N TYR A 123 13.58 4.60 -3.71
CA TYR A 123 13.35 5.04 -5.08
C TYR A 123 13.21 6.57 -5.17
N ALA A 124 12.44 7.19 -4.27
CA ALA A 124 12.31 8.65 -4.21
C ALA A 124 13.67 9.35 -3.95
N LYS A 125 14.47 8.78 -3.04
CA LYS A 125 15.81 9.30 -2.71
C LYS A 125 16.76 9.22 -3.90
N GLU A 126 16.63 8.19 -4.73
CA GLU A 126 17.42 8.02 -5.94
C GLU A 126 17.00 8.96 -7.08
N LEU A 127 15.69 9.16 -7.25
CA LEU A 127 15.17 10.16 -8.20
C LEU A 127 15.66 11.57 -7.84
N ALA A 128 15.64 11.93 -6.54
CA ALA A 128 16.11 13.23 -6.07
C ALA A 128 17.61 13.44 -6.33
N ARG A 129 18.43 12.39 -6.18
CA ARG A 129 19.87 12.43 -6.48
C ARG A 129 20.18 12.51 -7.97
N SER A 130 19.33 11.93 -8.82
CA SER A 130 19.50 11.97 -10.27
C SER A 130 19.02 13.29 -10.89
N SER A 131 18.27 14.10 -10.13
CA SER A 131 17.71 15.38 -10.58
C SER A 131 18.52 16.61 -10.11
N ALA A 132 19.54 16.39 -9.28
CA ALA A 132 20.47 17.40 -8.76
C ALA A 132 21.82 17.25 -9.45
#